data_AF-A0AAV4LMF3-F1
#
_entry.id   AF-A0AAV4LMF3-F1
#
_cell.length_a   1.000
_cell.length_b   1.000
_cell.length_c   1.000
_cell.angle_alpha   90.00
_cell.angle_beta   90.00
_cell.angle_gamma   90.00
#
_symmetry.space_group_name_H-M   'P 1'
#
loop_
_entity.id
_entity.type
_entity.pdbx_description
1 polymer ?
#
loop_
_entity_poly.entity_id
_entity_poly.type
_entity_poly.pdbx_seq_one_letter_code
_entity_poly.pdbx_strand_id
1 'polypeptide(L)'
;MNDEQEIKYSAVKRLMRELNYYRDELAALRSSLANAKDEFEIKKYNMMVTESLAVMRSTRDKMAEYVRELAEHGVEAPSDVKAAMDANI
;
A
#
# COMPACT_ATOMS: atom_id res chain seq x y z
N MET A 1 -25.81 4.21 -2.10
CA MET A 1 -24.77 3.64 -1.22
C MET A 1 -25.33 3.65 0.19
N ASN A 2 -25.15 2.59 0.98
CA ASN A 2 -25.52 2.58 2.40
C ASN A 2 -24.32 3.00 3.29
N ASP A 3 -24.56 3.25 4.57
CA ASP A 3 -23.54 3.72 5.51
C ASP A 3 -22.30 2.80 5.55
N GLU A 4 -22.49 1.48 5.50
CA GLU A 4 -21.39 0.52 5.48
C GLU A 4 -20.52 0.65 4.22
N GLN A 5 -21.16 0.81 3.05
CA GLN A 5 -20.46 1.02 1.79
C GLN A 5 -19.72 2.36 1.78
N GLU A 6 -20.29 3.42 2.37
CA GLU A 6 -19.61 4.72 2.54
C GLU A 6 -18.37 4.63 3.42
N ILE A 7 -18.45 3.86 4.51
CA ILE A 7 -17.32 3.59 5.40
C ILE A 7 -16.22 2.83 4.64
N LYS A 8 -16.58 1.75 3.92
CA LYS A 8 -15.60 0.95 3.14
C LYS A 8 -14.97 1.76 2.03
N TYR A 9 -15.75 2.55 1.30
CA TYR A 9 -15.26 3.42 0.25
C TYR A 9 -14.28 4.48 0.79
N SER A 10 -14.59 5.07 1.95
CA SER A 10 -13.70 6.00 2.64
C SER A 10 -12.43 5.31 3.15
N ALA A 11 -12.55 4.08 3.67
CA ALA A 11 -11.42 3.26 4.09
C ALA A 11 -10.47 2.95 2.92
N VAL A 12 -11.00 2.58 1.75
CA VAL A 12 -10.20 2.37 0.53
C VAL A 12 -9.41 3.62 0.15
N LYS A 13 -10.03 4.80 0.17
CA LYS A 13 -9.33 6.07 -0.11
C LYS A 13 -8.21 6.35 0.90
N ARG A 14 -8.43 6.03 2.17
CA ARG A 14 -7.41 6.17 3.21
C ARG A 14 -6.25 5.20 3.00
N LEU A 15 -6.54 3.92 2.77
CA LEU A 15 -5.53 2.90 2.50
C LEU A 15 -4.71 3.23 1.25
N MET A 16 -5.32 3.82 0.22
CA MET A 16 -4.59 4.30 -0.96
C MET A 16 -3.57 5.40 -0.62
N ARG A 17 -3.92 6.33 0.27
CA ARG A 17 -2.97 7.35 0.76
C ARG A 17 -1.85 6.73 1.58
N GLU A 18 -2.18 5.77 2.45
CA GLU A 18 -1.19 5.02 3.23
C GLU A 18 -0.23 4.24 2.31
N LEU A 19 -0.75 3.58 1.27
CA LEU A 19 0.07 2.86 0.30
C LEU A 19 1.03 3.81 -0.45
N ASN A 20 0.58 5.01 -0.82
CA ASN A 20 1.45 6.00 -1.45
C ASN A 20 2.53 6.51 -0.49
N TYR A 21 2.19 6.74 0.78
CA TYR A 21 3.17 7.08 1.81
C TYR A 21 4.25 6.00 1.93
N TYR A 22 3.86 4.73 1.99
CA TYR A 22 4.82 3.63 2.08
C TYR A 22 5.67 3.46 0.81
N ARG A 23 5.15 3.80 -0.38
CA ARG A 23 5.95 3.85 -1.62
C ARG A 23 7.06 4.89 -1.53
N ASP A 24 6.75 6.09 -1.03
CA ASP A 24 7.72 7.16 -0.85
C ASP A 24 8.78 6.78 0.19
N GLU A 25 8.35 6.19 1.31
CA GLU A 25 9.25 5.66 2.35
C GLU A 25 10.16 4.55 1.80
N LEU A 26 9.61 3.59 1.04
CA LEU A 26 10.37 2.52 0.41
C LEU A 26 11.41 3.07 -0.58
N ALA A 27 11.05 4.10 -1.35
CA ALA A 27 11.98 4.77 -2.26
C ALA A 27 13.14 5.42 -1.49
N ALA A 28 12.85 6.10 -0.38
CA ALA A 28 13.87 6.66 0.50
C ALA A 28 14.76 5.57 1.12
N LEU A 29 14.19 4.47 1.61
CA LEU A 29 14.93 3.34 2.17
C LEU A 29 15.85 2.68 1.14
N ARG A 30 15.37 2.47 -0.10
CA ARG A 30 16.19 1.96 -1.20
C ARG A 30 17.34 2.91 -1.55
N SER A 31 17.10 4.22 -1.51
CA SER A 31 18.16 5.22 -1.69
C SER A 31 19.20 5.15 -0.56
N SER A 32 18.77 5.05 0.70
CA SER A 32 19.66 4.89 1.84
C SER A 32 20.47 3.59 1.76
N LEU A 33 19.84 2.48 1.36
CA LEU A 33 20.51 1.20 1.13
C LEU A 33 21.59 1.30 0.05
N ALA A 34 21.30 1.99 -1.06
CA ALA A 34 22.25 2.17 -2.16
C ALA A 34 23.48 3.01 -1.75
N ASN A 35 23.33 3.88 -0.75
CA ASN A 35 24.40 4.74 -0.24
C ASN A 35 25.08 4.20 1.03
N ALA A 36 24.62 3.07 1.57
CA ALA A 36 25.18 2.45 2.76
C ALA A 36 26.58 1.92 2.49
N LYS A 37 27.52 2.16 3.41
CA LYS A 37 28.95 1.84 3.21
C LYS A 37 29.44 0.66 4.01
N ASP A 38 28.73 0.29 5.07
CA ASP A 38 29.09 -0.83 5.93
C ASP A 38 27.98 -1.90 5.98
N GLU A 39 28.39 -3.11 6.35
CA GLU A 39 27.53 -4.29 6.35
C GLU A 39 26.37 -4.17 7.36
N PHE A 40 26.56 -3.44 8.46
CA PHE A 40 25.52 -3.25 9.46
C PHE A 40 24.41 -2.35 8.92
N GLU A 41 24.76 -1.23 8.30
CA GLU A 41 23.78 -0.34 7.64
C GLU A 41 23.03 -1.08 6.52
N ILE A 42 23.75 -1.85 5.69
CA ILE A 42 23.13 -2.64 4.62
C ILE A 42 22.12 -3.63 5.20
N LYS A 43 22.46 -4.37 6.26
CA LYS A 43 21.54 -5.31 6.92
C LYS A 43 20.32 -4.58 7.50
N LYS A 44 20.53 -3.46 8.18
CA LYS A 44 19.46 -2.64 8.74
C LYS A 44 18.48 -2.16 7.68
N TYR A 45 18.97 -1.55 6.59
CA TYR A 45 18.10 -1.05 5.53
C TYR A 45 17.39 -2.18 4.77
N ASN A 46 18.03 -3.32 4.56
CA ASN A 46 17.36 -4.50 3.97
C ASN A 46 16.20 -5.00 4.82
N MET A 47 16.36 -5.02 6.15
CA MET A 47 15.27 -5.37 7.08
C MET A 47 14.11 -4.39 6.95
N MET A 48 14.38 -3.09 7.00
CA MET A 48 13.36 -2.04 6.86
C MET A 48 12.64 -2.09 5.51
N VAL A 49 13.38 -2.34 4.42
CA VAL A 49 12.80 -2.55 3.08
C VAL A 49 11.84 -3.75 3.08
N THR A 50 12.25 -4.85 3.71
CA THR A 50 11.42 -6.07 3.78
C THR A 50 10.14 -5.84 4.58
N GLU A 51 10.24 -5.15 5.72
CA GLU A 51 9.09 -4.77 6.56
C GLU A 51 8.13 -3.83 5.82
N SER A 52 8.67 -2.79 5.17
CA SER A 52 7.87 -1.84 4.37
C SER A 52 7.11 -2.55 3.25
N LEU A 53 7.78 -3.46 2.52
CA LEU A 53 7.14 -4.27 1.48
C LEU A 53 6.02 -5.19 2.06
N ALA A 54 6.21 -5.73 3.27
CA ALA A 54 5.18 -6.56 3.91
C ALA A 54 3.95 -5.74 4.30
N VAL A 55 4.15 -4.54 4.85
CA VAL A 55 3.06 -3.60 5.18
C VAL A 55 2.32 -3.18 3.91
N MET A 56 3.03 -2.80 2.86
CA MET A 56 2.44 -2.42 1.57
C MET A 56 1.57 -3.53 0.97
N ARG A 57 2.04 -4.79 1.02
CA ARG A 57 1.22 -5.94 0.58
C ARG A 57 -0.05 -6.08 1.41
N SER A 58 0.05 -6.00 2.74
CA SER A 58 -1.12 -6.08 3.62
C SER A 58 -2.13 -4.95 3.36
N THR A 59 -1.65 -3.71 3.20
CA THR A 59 -2.49 -2.55 2.83
C THR A 59 -3.22 -2.78 1.51
N ARG A 60 -2.50 -3.25 0.49
CA ARG A 60 -3.07 -3.56 -0.82
C ARG A 60 -4.11 -4.68 -0.75
N ASP A 61 -3.83 -5.75 -0.02
CA ASP A 61 -4.74 -6.89 0.12
C ASP A 61 -6.02 -6.45 0.84
N LYS A 62 -5.92 -5.57 1.85
CA LYS A 62 -7.09 -4.97 2.52
C LYS A 62 -7.89 -4.05 1.59
N MET A 63 -7.21 -3.27 0.73
CA MET A 63 -7.88 -2.48 -0.31
C MET A 63 -8.66 -3.38 -1.26
N ALA A 64 -8.05 -4.48 -1.71
CA ALA A 64 -8.68 -5.44 -2.63
C ALA A 64 -9.90 -6.11 -2.00
N GLU A 65 -9.82 -6.46 -0.71
CA GLU A 65 -10.96 -6.99 0.06
C GLU A 65 -12.14 -6.01 0.05
N TYR A 66 -11.92 -4.75 0.44
CA TYR A 66 -12.99 -3.75 0.45
C TYR A 66 -13.51 -3.41 -0.94
N VAL A 67 -12.66 -3.35 -1.97
CA VAL A 67 -13.09 -3.13 -3.35
C VAL A 67 -13.99 -4.27 -3.82
N ARG A 68 -13.65 -5.52 -3.51
CA ARG A 68 -14.49 -6.67 -3.85
C ARG A 68 -15.84 -6.60 -3.16
N GLU A 69 -15.88 -6.30 -1.86
CA GLU A 69 -17.14 -6.14 -1.11
C GLU A 69 -18.00 -5.00 -1.68
N LEU A 70 -17.38 -3.88 -2.07
CA LEU A 70 -18.07 -2.77 -2.72
C LEU A 70 -18.64 -3.19 -4.08
N ALA A 71 -17.88 -3.97 -4.87
CA ALA A 71 -18.30 -4.46 -6.17
C ALA A 71 -19.48 -5.44 -6.08
N GLU A 72 -19.54 -6.28 -5.03
CA GLU A 72 -20.70 -7.16 -4.74
C GLU A 72 -22.00 -6.37 -4.53
N HIS A 73 -21.88 -5.09 -4.14
CA HIS A 73 -22.99 -4.16 -3.99
C HIS A 73 -23.17 -3.19 -5.17
N GLY A 74 -22.48 -3.42 -6.30
CA GLY A 74 -22.54 -2.58 -7.49
C GLY A 74 -21.83 -1.23 -7.36
N VAL A 75 -20.97 -1.06 -6.35
CA VAL A 75 -20.15 0.14 -6.18
C VAL A 75 -18.81 -0.08 -6.88
N GLU A 76 -18.55 0.70 -7.93
CA GLU A 76 -17.30 0.58 -8.68
C GLU A 76 -16.15 1.29 -7.95
N ALA A 77 -15.00 0.60 -7.88
CA ALA A 77 -13.77 1.20 -7.37
C ALA A 77 -13.22 2.28 -8.32
N PRO A 78 -12.72 3.41 -7.79
CA PRO A 78 -12.02 4.42 -8.55
C PRO A 78 -10.85 3.85 -9.38
N SER A 79 -10.56 4.46 -10.53
CA SER A 79 -9.50 3.97 -11.44
C SER A 79 -8.11 4.05 -10.82
N ASP A 80 -7.84 5.06 -10.02
CA ASP A 80 -6.61 5.22 -9.25
C ASP A 80 -6.44 4.13 -8.18
N VAL A 81 -7.53 3.70 -7.54
CA VAL A 81 -7.53 2.56 -6.61
C VAL A 81 -7.20 1.26 -7.34
N LYS A 82 -7.85 0.99 -8.49
CA LYS A 82 -7.56 -0.19 -9.32
C LYS A 82 -6.08 -0.20 -9.74
N ALA A 83 -5.60 0.91 -10.29
CA ALA A 83 -4.20 1.06 -10.68
C ALA A 83 -3.24 0.87 -9.50
N ALA A 84 -3.57 1.38 -8.32
CA ALA A 84 -2.74 1.23 -7.13
C ALA A 84 -2.66 -0.22 -6.64
N MET A 85 -3.72 -1.01 -6.81
CA MET A 85 -3.73 -2.45 -6.48
C MET A 85 -2.97 -3.28 -7.51
N ASP A 86 -3.00 -2.91 -8.78
CA ASP A 86 -2.33 -3.64 -9.86
C ASP A 86 -0.83 -3.30 -9.97
N ALA A 87 -0.38 -2.21 -9.34
CA ALA A 87 1.02 -1.83 -9.36
C ALA A 87 1.89 -2.83 -8.58
N ASN A 88 3.03 -3.22 -9.18
CA ASN A 88 4.00 -4.06 -8.51
C ASN A 88 4.57 -3.37 -7.27
N ILE A 89 4.69 -4.14 -6.19
CA ILE A 89 5.31 -3.77 -4.91
C ILE A 89 6.69 -4.44 -4.83
#